data_AF-A0A1H7U9P8-F1
#
_entry.id   AF-A0A1H7U9P8-F1
#
_cell.length_a   1.000
_cell.length_b   1.000
_cell.length_c   1.000
_cell.angle_alpha   90.00
_cell.angle_beta   90.00
_cell.angle_gamma   90.00
#
_symmetry.space_group_name_H-M   'P 1'
#
loop_
_entity.id
_entity.type
_entity.pdbx_description
1 polymer ?
#
loop_
_entity_poly.entity_id
_entity_poly.type
_entity_poly.pdbx_seq_one_letter_code
_entity_poly.pdbx_strand_id
1 'polypeptide(L)'
;MRAPPSRRRLLRTGLAVASAGVVASLAGCSSFRGCSNDEIFLRAELVGNAPPNATVVSAEDPRIAESPWIKQVVEGAASGHPRESSISDCLSDYESLRNNLERLPEAGGPNDRLYYVRIDGQVVRVRAVFFEGDERVRS
;
A
#
# COMPACT_ATOMS: atom_id res chain seq x y z
N MET A 1 6.12 81.58 -25.42
CA MET A 1 7.59 81.66 -25.26
C MET A 1 8.09 80.43 -24.53
N ARG A 2 9.15 79.81 -25.07
CA ARG A 2 10.21 78.99 -24.42
C ARG A 2 9.86 77.65 -23.74
N ALA A 3 10.39 76.57 -24.33
CA ALA A 3 10.84 75.32 -23.66
C ALA A 3 12.36 75.40 -23.36
N PRO A 4 13.04 74.33 -22.86
CA PRO A 4 12.93 73.53 -21.63
C PRO A 4 14.24 73.67 -20.78
N PRO A 5 14.56 72.80 -19.78
CA PRO A 5 15.41 71.63 -20.10
C PRO A 5 15.30 70.36 -19.20
N SER A 6 15.47 69.21 -19.85
CA SER A 6 16.35 68.06 -19.54
C SER A 6 17.18 68.04 -18.23
N ARG A 7 17.13 66.90 -17.51
CA ARG A 7 18.25 66.13 -16.89
C ARG A 7 17.68 64.89 -16.16
N ARG A 8 17.83 63.66 -16.70
CA ARG A 8 18.93 62.67 -16.52
C ARG A 8 18.89 61.84 -15.22
N ARG A 9 19.21 60.55 -15.40
CA ARG A 9 19.66 59.50 -14.44
C ARG A 9 18.55 58.74 -13.69
N LEU A 10 18.58 57.41 -13.50
CA LEU A 10 19.59 56.36 -13.72
C LEU A 10 18.89 54.99 -13.78
N LEU A 11 19.47 54.11 -14.61
CA LEU A 11 19.45 52.65 -14.60
C LEU A 11 19.00 51.98 -13.30
N ARG A 12 18.06 51.04 -13.40
CA ARG A 12 18.08 49.79 -12.62
C ARG A 12 17.58 48.62 -13.48
N THR A 13 18.57 47.95 -14.05
CA THR A 13 18.67 46.49 -14.21
C THR A 13 17.60 45.69 -13.48
N GLY A 14 16.64 45.15 -14.22
CA GLY A 14 15.82 44.01 -13.82
C GLY A 14 16.30 42.80 -14.61
N LEU A 15 17.09 41.94 -13.97
CA LEU A 15 17.52 40.65 -14.52
C LEU A 15 16.27 39.78 -14.75
N ALA A 16 15.95 39.48 -16.01
CA ALA A 16 15.04 38.39 -16.33
C ALA A 16 15.79 37.08 -16.08
N VAL A 17 15.64 36.53 -14.88
CA VAL A 17 16.02 35.14 -14.61
C VAL A 17 14.98 34.29 -15.33
N ALA A 18 15.33 33.82 -16.52
CA ALA A 18 14.64 32.73 -17.16
C ALA A 18 14.82 31.50 -16.26
N SER A 19 13.82 31.23 -15.42
CA SER A 19 13.67 29.97 -14.73
C SER A 19 13.35 28.90 -15.78
N ALA A 20 14.40 28.43 -16.46
CA ALA A 20 14.41 27.11 -17.07
C ALA A 20 14.43 26.07 -15.93
N GLY A 21 13.30 25.96 -15.23
CA GLY A 21 12.98 24.80 -14.43
C GLY A 21 12.72 23.68 -15.42
N VAL A 22 13.79 23.03 -15.87
CA VAL A 22 13.70 21.72 -16.50
C VAL A 22 12.97 20.86 -15.48
N VAL A 23 11.70 20.57 -15.80
CA VAL A 23 10.88 19.58 -15.12
C VAL A 23 11.75 18.34 -15.10
N ALA A 24 12.28 18.02 -13.92
CA ALA A 24 12.92 16.75 -13.65
C ALA A 24 11.83 15.72 -13.93
N SER A 25 11.85 15.24 -15.17
CA SER A 25 11.04 14.14 -15.62
C SER A 25 11.53 12.99 -14.78
N LEU A 26 10.79 12.68 -13.70
CA LEU A 26 10.79 11.35 -13.11
C LEU A 26 10.14 10.42 -14.15
N ALA A 27 10.81 10.28 -15.29
CA ALA A 27 10.78 9.07 -16.06
C ALA A 27 11.57 8.05 -15.23
N GLY A 28 10.95 7.63 -14.12
CA GLY A 28 11.18 6.31 -13.59
C GLY A 28 10.70 5.36 -14.68
N CYS A 29 11.61 5.01 -15.59
CA CYS A 29 11.47 3.88 -16.48
C CYS A 29 11.50 2.61 -15.62
N SER A 30 10.44 2.41 -14.83
CA SER A 30 10.13 1.12 -14.25
C SER A 30 9.90 0.20 -15.44
N SER A 31 10.85 -0.70 -15.62
CA SER A 31 10.79 -1.70 -16.65
C SER A 31 9.54 -2.54 -16.40
N PHE A 32 8.46 -2.27 -17.15
CA PHE A 32 7.28 -3.14 -17.24
C PHE A 32 7.68 -4.47 -17.92
N ARG A 33 8.52 -5.25 -17.25
CA ARG A 33 8.64 -6.68 -17.53
C ARG A 33 7.46 -7.34 -16.83
N GLY A 34 6.40 -7.53 -17.60
CA GLY A 34 5.32 -8.50 -17.38
C GLY A 34 4.86 -8.70 -15.94
N CYS A 35 3.91 -7.90 -15.48
CA CYS A 35 3.03 -8.35 -14.40
C CYS A 35 2.21 -9.56 -14.90
N SER A 36 2.09 -10.61 -14.10
CA SER A 36 1.35 -11.85 -14.35
C SER A 36 -0.16 -11.75 -14.07
N ASN A 37 -0.67 -10.55 -13.74
CA ASN A 37 -2.04 -10.30 -13.25
C ASN A 37 -2.35 -10.93 -11.88
N ASP A 38 -1.32 -11.39 -11.17
CA ASP A 38 -1.49 -12.03 -9.87
C ASP A 38 -1.94 -11.02 -8.81
N GLU A 39 -2.78 -11.46 -7.89
CA GLU A 39 -3.37 -10.61 -6.87
C GLU A 39 -3.48 -11.34 -5.53
N ILE A 40 -3.23 -10.60 -4.45
CA ILE A 40 -3.55 -11.05 -3.09
C ILE A 40 -4.74 -10.22 -2.61
N PHE A 41 -5.84 -10.91 -2.33
CA PHE A 41 -7.01 -10.33 -1.71
C PHE A 41 -7.03 -10.68 -0.22
N LEU A 42 -7.10 -9.64 0.62
CA LEU A 42 -7.19 -9.74 2.06
C LEU A 42 -8.60 -9.34 2.52
N ARG A 43 -9.17 -10.15 3.40
CA ARG A 43 -10.41 -9.83 4.11
C ARG A 43 -10.24 -10.10 5.59
N ALA A 44 -10.39 -9.07 6.41
CA ALA A 44 -10.32 -9.14 7.85
C ALA A 44 -11.69 -8.94 8.48
N GLU A 45 -11.97 -9.69 9.53
CA GLU A 45 -13.18 -9.58 10.32
C GLU A 45 -12.89 -9.82 11.81
N LEU A 46 -13.57 -9.08 12.66
CA LEU A 46 -13.51 -9.30 14.10
C LEU A 46 -14.18 -10.64 14.44
N VAL A 47 -13.43 -11.53 15.07
CA VAL A 47 -13.94 -12.83 15.54
C VAL A 47 -13.80 -12.90 17.06
N GLY A 48 -14.85 -13.33 17.76
CA GLY A 48 -14.80 -13.39 19.22
C GLY A 48 -13.70 -14.31 19.75
N ASN A 49 -13.47 -15.44 19.09
CA ASN A 49 -12.44 -16.41 19.44
C ASN A 49 -11.85 -17.08 18.18
N ALA A 50 -10.58 -17.46 18.24
CA ALA A 50 -9.96 -18.33 17.25
C ALA A 50 -10.37 -19.80 17.49
N PRO A 51 -10.43 -20.64 16.44
CA PRO A 51 -10.62 -22.08 16.61
C PRO A 51 -9.46 -22.70 17.39
N PRO A 52 -9.68 -23.82 18.10
CA PRO A 52 -8.72 -24.35 19.08
C PRO A 52 -7.39 -24.82 18.48
N ASN A 53 -7.36 -25.09 17.18
CA ASN A 53 -6.16 -25.51 16.43
C ASN A 53 -5.43 -24.34 15.75
N ALA A 54 -5.94 -23.11 15.84
CA ALA A 54 -5.31 -21.94 15.23
C ALA A 54 -4.33 -21.26 16.20
N THR A 55 -3.16 -20.91 15.69
CA THR A 55 -2.22 -20.05 16.40
C THR A 55 -2.66 -18.59 16.25
N VAL A 56 -2.83 -17.91 17.38
CA VAL A 56 -3.14 -16.47 17.40
C VAL A 56 -1.85 -15.68 17.52
N VAL A 57 -1.56 -14.85 16.52
CA VAL A 57 -0.36 -14.01 16.42
C VAL A 57 -0.65 -12.62 16.96
N SER A 58 0.30 -11.97 17.62
CA SER A 58 0.15 -10.58 18.08
C SER A 58 0.16 -9.61 16.89
N ALA A 59 -0.62 -8.52 16.94
CA ALA A 59 -0.51 -7.44 15.95
C ALA A 59 0.86 -6.74 15.95
N GLU A 60 1.62 -6.87 17.05
CA GLU A 60 3.00 -6.40 17.19
C GLU A 60 4.04 -7.33 16.52
N ASP A 61 3.60 -8.46 15.95
CA ASP A 61 4.50 -9.30 15.16
C ASP A 61 5.01 -8.50 13.95
N PRO A 62 6.34 -8.45 13.68
CA PRO A 62 6.90 -7.63 12.61
C PRO A 62 6.27 -7.89 11.24
N ARG A 63 5.86 -9.14 10.96
CA ARG A 63 5.22 -9.52 9.69
C ARG A 63 3.85 -8.84 9.50
N ILE A 64 3.22 -8.42 10.60
CA ILE A 64 1.94 -7.72 10.64
C ILE A 64 2.20 -6.21 10.79
N ALA A 65 2.97 -5.80 11.80
CA ALA A 65 3.19 -4.40 12.14
C ALA A 65 3.88 -3.60 11.03
N GLU A 66 4.80 -4.23 10.29
CA GLU A 66 5.55 -3.62 9.19
C GLU A 66 4.86 -3.78 7.83
N SER A 67 3.79 -4.60 7.75
CA SER A 67 3.01 -4.76 6.51
C SER A 67 1.84 -3.76 6.50
N PRO A 68 1.88 -2.68 5.70
CA PRO A 68 0.79 -1.70 5.66
C PRO A 68 -0.53 -2.35 5.23
N TRP A 69 -0.47 -3.35 4.35
CA TRP A 69 -1.64 -4.08 3.82
C TRP A 69 -2.34 -4.92 4.89
N ILE A 70 -1.60 -5.71 5.68
CA ILE A 70 -2.17 -6.51 6.76
C ILE A 70 -2.66 -5.61 7.89
N LYS A 71 -1.83 -4.63 8.29
CA LYS A 71 -2.15 -3.69 9.37
C LYS A 71 -3.45 -2.94 9.09
N GLN A 72 -3.62 -2.40 7.88
CA GLN A 72 -4.82 -1.67 7.47
C GLN A 72 -6.10 -2.51 7.65
N VAL A 73 -6.10 -3.77 7.20
CA VAL A 73 -7.29 -4.62 7.31
C VAL A 73 -7.52 -5.07 8.75
N VAL A 74 -6.47 -5.36 9.52
CA VAL A 74 -6.58 -5.79 10.93
C VAL A 74 -7.12 -4.68 11.81
N GLU A 75 -6.49 -3.50 11.79
CA GLU A 75 -6.92 -2.34 12.60
C GLU A 75 -8.32 -1.88 12.19
N GLY A 76 -8.57 -1.83 10.89
CA GLY A 76 -9.88 -1.43 10.39
C GLY A 76 -10.97 -2.46 10.74
N ALA A 77 -10.66 -3.76 10.80
CA ALA A 77 -11.61 -4.79 11.23
C ALA A 77 -11.88 -4.77 12.74
N ALA A 78 -10.86 -4.45 13.55
CA ALA A 78 -11.00 -4.29 15.00
C ALA A 78 -12.01 -3.19 15.37
N SER A 79 -12.20 -2.20 14.50
CA SER A 79 -13.23 -1.15 14.67
C SER A 79 -14.69 -1.65 14.57
N GLY A 80 -14.89 -2.95 14.28
CA GLY A 80 -16.21 -3.60 14.32
C GLY A 80 -16.85 -3.83 12.94
N HIS A 81 -16.16 -3.48 11.86
CA HIS A 81 -16.64 -3.70 10.49
C HIS A 81 -15.63 -4.48 9.68
N PRO A 82 -16.04 -5.51 8.91
CA PRO A 82 -15.12 -6.21 8.02
C PRO A 82 -14.37 -5.25 7.10
N ARG A 83 -13.10 -5.54 6.83
CA ARG A 83 -12.24 -4.76 5.95
C ARG A 83 -11.62 -5.62 4.89
N GLU A 84 -11.51 -5.04 3.70
CA GLU A 84 -11.00 -5.71 2.53
C GLU A 84 -9.92 -4.84 1.90
N SER A 85 -8.89 -5.48 1.37
CA SER A 85 -7.83 -4.83 0.63
C SER A 85 -7.29 -5.79 -0.43
N SER A 86 -6.79 -5.23 -1.52
CA SER A 86 -6.30 -6.02 -2.64
C SER A 86 -5.04 -5.40 -3.22
N ILE A 87 -4.05 -6.24 -3.49
CA ILE A 87 -2.77 -5.83 -4.08
C ILE A 87 -2.42 -6.70 -5.26
N SER A 88 -2.13 -6.06 -6.40
CA SER A 88 -1.58 -6.69 -7.59
C SER A 88 -0.06 -6.81 -7.52
N ASP A 89 0.48 -7.82 -8.19
CA ASP A 89 1.91 -8.03 -8.45
C ASP A 89 2.65 -6.88 -9.15
N CYS A 90 1.92 -5.98 -9.81
CA CYS A 90 2.49 -4.73 -10.33
C CYS A 90 2.97 -3.75 -9.24
N LEU A 91 2.58 -3.94 -7.97
CA LEU A 91 3.00 -3.10 -6.86
C LEU A 91 4.23 -3.71 -6.17
N SER A 92 5.20 -2.86 -5.81
CA SER A 92 6.47 -3.26 -5.18
C SER A 92 6.30 -4.08 -3.89
N ASP A 93 5.17 -3.89 -3.21
CA ASP A 93 4.90 -4.49 -1.91
C ASP A 93 4.34 -5.91 -2.02
N TYR A 94 3.96 -6.37 -3.23
CA TYR A 94 3.30 -7.67 -3.44
C TYR A 94 4.13 -8.84 -2.91
N GLU A 95 5.39 -8.93 -3.35
CA GLU A 95 6.30 -10.01 -2.93
C GLU A 95 6.57 -9.95 -1.42
N SER A 96 6.70 -8.75 -0.86
CA SER A 96 6.88 -8.57 0.59
C SER A 96 5.66 -9.08 1.37
N LEU A 97 4.45 -8.71 0.93
CA LEU A 97 3.21 -9.21 1.52
C LEU A 97 3.10 -10.74 1.42
N ARG A 98 3.35 -11.30 0.23
CA ARG A 98 3.32 -12.75 -0.01
C ARG A 98 4.23 -13.49 0.96
N ASN A 99 5.48 -13.04 1.07
CA ASN A 99 6.48 -13.62 1.98
C ASN A 99 6.08 -13.51 3.45
N ASN A 100 5.49 -12.39 3.87
CA ASN A 100 5.00 -12.23 5.25
C ASN A 100 3.86 -13.21 5.55
N LEU A 101 2.89 -13.35 4.63
CA LEU A 101 1.76 -14.28 4.77
C LEU A 101 2.19 -15.75 4.74
N GLU A 102 3.20 -16.12 3.95
CA GLU A 102 3.76 -17.48 3.91
C GLU A 102 4.47 -17.89 5.20
N ARG A 103 4.98 -16.93 5.96
CA ARG A 103 5.66 -17.21 7.23
C ARG A 103 4.70 -17.24 8.41
N LEU A 104 3.54 -16.60 8.32
CA LEU A 104 2.53 -16.60 9.37
C LEU A 104 1.92 -18.00 9.53
N PRO A 105 1.62 -18.45 10.76
CA PRO A 105 0.96 -19.72 10.98
C PRO A 105 -0.46 -19.69 10.39
N GLU A 106 -0.70 -20.46 9.34
CA GLU A 106 -2.01 -20.57 8.70
C GLU A 106 -2.87 -21.65 9.37
N ALA A 107 -4.18 -21.46 9.37
CA ALA A 107 -5.14 -22.38 9.98
C ALA A 107 -6.26 -22.83 9.02
N GLY A 108 -6.20 -22.42 7.75
CA GLY A 108 -7.18 -22.75 6.72
C GLY A 108 -6.73 -23.93 5.84
N GLY A 109 -6.04 -23.61 4.74
CA GLY A 109 -5.50 -24.60 3.80
C GLY A 109 -4.86 -23.91 2.59
N PRO A 110 -4.46 -24.67 1.55
CA PRO A 110 -3.66 -24.15 0.43
C PRO A 110 -4.33 -23.04 -0.39
N ASN A 111 -5.67 -23.09 -0.52
CA ASN A 111 -6.44 -22.16 -1.39
C ASN A 111 -7.24 -21.10 -0.60
N ASP A 112 -7.29 -21.24 0.73
CA ASP A 112 -8.02 -20.31 1.60
C ASP A 112 -7.24 -20.17 2.91
N ARG A 113 -6.27 -19.24 2.90
CA ARG A 113 -5.36 -19.08 4.03
C ARG A 113 -6.02 -18.21 5.08
N LEU A 114 -6.19 -18.78 6.27
CA LEU A 114 -6.77 -18.11 7.42
C LEU A 114 -5.70 -17.86 8.46
N TYR A 115 -5.61 -16.61 8.92
CA TYR A 115 -4.71 -16.15 9.96
C TYR A 115 -5.53 -15.53 11.09
N TYR A 116 -5.04 -15.65 12.32
CA TYR A 116 -5.70 -15.08 13.50
C TYR A 116 -4.75 -14.13 14.19
N VAL A 117 -5.16 -12.87 14.29
CA VAL A 117 -4.34 -11.79 14.83
C VAL A 117 -5.01 -11.23 16.09
N ARG A 118 -4.23 -11.01 17.15
CA ARG A 118 -4.69 -10.36 18.37
C ARG A 118 -4.28 -8.90 18.37
N ILE A 119 -5.26 -8.00 18.50
CA ILE A 119 -5.08 -6.55 18.60
C ILE A 119 -6.00 -6.03 19.71
N ASP A 120 -5.47 -5.23 20.65
CA ASP A 120 -6.24 -4.64 21.76
C ASP A 120 -7.13 -5.64 22.54
N GLY A 121 -6.66 -6.89 22.69
CA GLY A 121 -7.39 -7.96 23.37
C GLY A 121 -8.49 -8.63 22.53
N GLN A 122 -8.75 -8.12 21.33
CA GLN A 122 -9.67 -8.69 20.35
C GLN A 122 -8.93 -9.65 19.41
N VAL A 123 -9.66 -10.60 18.82
CA VAL A 123 -9.12 -11.48 17.77
C VAL A 123 -9.74 -11.09 16.44
N VAL A 124 -8.90 -10.91 15.43
CA VAL A 124 -9.30 -10.63 14.05
C VAL A 124 -8.89 -11.83 13.21
N ARG A 125 -9.85 -12.37 12.45
CA ARG A 125 -9.57 -13.37 11.42
C ARG A 125 -9.23 -12.65 10.14
N VAL A 126 -8.07 -12.93 9.57
CA VAL A 126 -7.63 -12.45 8.27
C VAL A 126 -7.65 -13.62 7.29
N ARG A 127 -8.44 -13.49 6.24
CA ARG A 127 -8.48 -14.38 5.10
C ARG A 127 -7.61 -13.80 3.99
N ALA A 128 -6.68 -14.58 3.47
CA ALA A 128 -5.91 -14.24 2.28
C ALA A 128 -6.23 -15.23 1.15
N VAL A 129 -6.58 -14.70 0.00
CA VAL A 129 -6.77 -15.44 -1.25
C VAL A 129 -5.71 -14.99 -2.23
N PHE A 130 -5.04 -15.96 -2.85
CA PHE A 130 -4.03 -15.74 -3.89
C PHE A 130 -4.68 -16.09 -5.22
N PHE A 131 -4.74 -15.12 -6.13
CA PHE A 131 -5.21 -15.32 -7.49
C PHE A 131 -3.99 -15.36 -8.40
N GLU A 132 -3.82 -16.47 -9.13
CA GLU A 132 -2.74 -16.64 -10.09
C GLU A 132 -3.32 -16.51 -11.52
N GLY A 133 -2.94 -15.47 -12.27
CA GLY A 133 -3.35 -15.25 -13.66
C GLY A 133 -4.87 -15.20 -13.96
N ASP A 134 -5.27 -15.77 -15.11
CA ASP A 134 -6.63 -15.71 -15.72
C ASP A 134 -7.75 -16.44 -14.93
N GLU A 135 -7.53 -16.79 -13.66
CA GLU A 135 -8.56 -17.40 -12.80
C GLU A 135 -9.78 -16.48 -12.55
N ARG A 136 -9.66 -15.17 -12.84
CA ARG A 136 -10.78 -14.21 -12.76
C ARG A 136 -11.92 -14.44 -13.77
N VAL A 137 -11.78 -15.35 -14.76
CA VAL A 137 -12.81 -15.54 -15.82
C VAL A 137 -13.96 -16.46 -15.39
N ARG A 138 -13.88 -17.17 -14.24
CA ARG A 138 -14.94 -18.10 -13.82
C ARG A 138 -15.24 -18.04 -12.32
N SER A 139 -15.95 -17.01 -11.86
CA SER A 139 -16.65 -17.03 -10.55
C SER A 139 -17.83 -16.08 -10.58
#